data_AF-N1JZW3-F1
#
_entry.id   AF-N1JZW3-F1
#
_cell.length_a   1.000
_cell.length_b   1.000
_cell.length_c   1.000
_cell.angle_alpha   90.00
_cell.angle_beta   90.00
_cell.angle_gamma   90.00
#
_symmetry.space_group_name_H-M   'P 1'
#
loop_
_entity.id
_entity.type
_entity.pdbx_description
1 polymer ?
#
loop_
_entity_poly.entity_id
_entity_poly.type
_entity_poly.pdbx_seq_one_letter_code
_entity_poly.pdbx_strand_id
1 'polypeptide(L)' 'LCRRCGRRSMHVQKHECSSCGYPAAKTRKYNWSE' A
#
# COMPACT_ATOMS: atom_id res chain seq x y z
N LEU A 1 -0.89 -0.83 -10.89
CA LEU A 1 -1.23 0.30 -9.99
C LEU A 1 -2.00 -0.23 -8.78
N CYS A 2 -1.94 0.45 -7.63
CA CYS A 2 -2.81 0.12 -6.49
C CYS A 2 -4.20 0.73 -6.69
N ARG A 3 -5.26 -0.06 -6.49
CA ARG A 3 -6.65 0.39 -6.61
C ARG A 3 -7.08 1.41 -5.56
N ARG A 4 -6.46 1.41 -4.39
CA ARG A 4 -6.79 2.34 -3.30
C ARG A 4 -6.10 3.69 -3.45
N CYS A 5 -4.78 3.70 -3.68
CA CYS A 5 -3.99 4.93 -3.67
C CYS A 5 -3.53 5.42 -5.05
N GLY A 6 -3.83 4.71 -6.14
CA GLY A 6 -3.43 5.09 -7.51
C GLY A 6 -1.93 5.02 -7.79
N ARG A 7 -1.08 4.79 -6.78
CA ARG A 7 0.38 4.71 -6.95
C ARG A 7 0.79 3.39 -7.59
N ARG A 8 1.92 3.37 -8.31
CA ARG A 8 2.57 2.15 -8.82
C ARG A 8 3.36 1.45 -7.70
N SER A 9 2.69 1.17 -6.60
CA SER A 9 3.26 0.55 -5.40
C SER A 9 2.57 -0.78 -5.09
N MET A 10 1.79 -1.33 -6.03
CA MET A 10 1.16 -2.65 -5.88
C MET A 10 2.16 -3.73 -6.27
N HIS A 11 2.47 -4.61 -5.34
CA HIS A 11 3.33 -5.75 -5.58
C HIS A 11 2.51 -6.91 -6.16
N VAL A 12 2.89 -7.44 -7.33
CA VAL A 12 2.10 -8.45 -8.04
C VAL A 12 2.13 -9.80 -7.31
N GLN A 13 3.31 -10.31 -6.96
CA GLN A 13 3.41 -11.64 -6.33
C GLN A 13 2.77 -11.69 -4.92
N LYS A 14 3.06 -10.68 -4.09
CA LYS A 14 2.53 -10.58 -2.72
C LYS A 14 1.09 -10.06 -2.64
N HIS A 15 0.56 -9.56 -3.76
CA HIS A 15 -0.74 -8.89 -3.82
C HIS A 15 -0.94 -7.79 -2.77
N GLU A 16 0.14 -7.08 -2.39
CA GLU A 16 0.12 -6.05 -1.36
C GLU A 16 0.67 -4.73 -1.88
N CYS A 17 0.07 -3.61 -1.46
CA CYS A 17 0.58 -2.29 -1.74
C CYS A 17 1.60 -1.82 -0.71
N SER A 18 2.85 -1.61 -1.14
CA SER A 18 3.93 -1.12 -0.30
C SER A 18 3.78 0.33 0.15
N SER A 19 2.79 1.09 -0.36
CA SER A 19 2.54 2.46 0.10
C SER A 19 1.41 2.49 1.13
N CYS A 20 0.22 2.02 0.76
CA CYS A 20 -0.98 2.13 1.60
C CYS A 20 -1.37 0.84 2.35
N GLY A 21 -0.70 -0.28 2.11
CA GLY A 21 -1.00 -1.57 2.74
C GLY A 21 -2.21 -2.30 2.17
N TYR A 22 -2.82 -1.84 1.08
CA TYR A 22 -3.92 -2.56 0.41
C TYR A 22 -3.51 -4.00 0.11
N PRO A 23 -4.29 -5.05 0.49
CA PRO A 23 -5.72 -5.03 0.81
C PRO A 23 -6.10 -4.79 2.27
N ALA A 24 -5.16 -4.57 3.20
CA ALA A 24 -5.47 -4.38 4.62
C ALA A 24 -6.50 -3.27 4.83
N ALA A 25 -7.39 -3.41 5.82
CA ALA A 25 -8.44 -2.43 6.09
C ALA A 25 -7.86 -1.07 6.52
N LYS A 26 -6.79 -1.10 7.33
CA LYS A 26 -6.10 0.10 7.81
C LYS A 26 -5.07 0.58 6.79
N THR A 27 -4.96 1.89 6.63
CA THR A 27 -3.91 2.50 5.81
C THR A 27 -2.57 2.36 6.53
N ARG A 28 -1.57 1.83 5.82
CA ARG A 28 -0.21 1.71 6.33
C ARG A 28 0.42 3.09 6.53
N LYS A 29 0.75 3.44 7.77
CA LYS A 29 1.50 4.63 8.19
C LYS A 29 2.59 4.20 9.17
N TYR A 30 3.77 4.80 9.09
CA TYR A 30 4.85 4.59 10.04
C TYR A 30 5.14 5.89 10.79
N ASN A 31 5.54 5.80 12.07
CA ASN A 31 5.84 6.99 12.87
C ASN A 31 7.19 7.64 12.52
N TRP A 32 8.03 6.96 11.74
CA TRP A 32 9.35 7.43 11.31
C TRP A 32 9.35 8.04 9.90
N SER A 33 8.22 7.99 9.20
CA SER A 33 8.05 8.57 7.86
C SER A 33 6.78 9.40 7.90
N GLU A 34 6.96 10.70 8.06
CA GLU A 34 5.88 11.68 7.93
C GLU A 34 5.36 11.75 6.49
#